data_AF-A0A2N9NCA4-F1
#
_entry.id   AF-A0A2N9NCA4-F1
#
_cell.length_a   1.000
_cell.length_b   1.000
_cell.length_c   1.000
_cell.angle_alpha   90.00
_cell.angle_beta   90.00
_cell.angle_gamma   90.00
#
_symmetry.space_group_name_H-M   'P 1'
#
loop_
_entity.id
_entity.type
_entity.pdbx_description
1 polymer ?
#
loop_
_entity_poly.entity_id
_entity_poly.type
_entity_poly.pdbx_seq_one_letter_code
_entity_poly.pdbx_strand_id
1 'polypeptide(L)'
;MIVTILWNLTITAGFISCVVIAAWIWFHFPDRTADDVVDFLLPVDLEKVETLLDATTENHLRCDLSRRDFRKMQRKRIHLYVAFVHRMAHNAAVLIDWANREAEGGDEQAAMLAHELQQIAVEVRLYSLLTMMKLRLWLLIRLDSWQVLPAPSLYEVREVGGILGLESYDRLKTAASFLFMEMGKRNFDELLHNL
;
A
#
# COMPACT_ATOMS: atom_id res chain seq x y z
N MET A 1 -17.74 -15.14 39.35
CA MET A 1 -18.58 -14.34 38.41
C MET A 1 -18.11 -12.89 38.30
N ILE A 2 -17.94 -12.14 39.39
CA ILE A 2 -17.45 -10.76 39.34
C ILE A 2 -16.03 -10.65 38.76
N VAL A 3 -15.11 -11.54 39.18
CA VAL A 3 -13.72 -11.55 38.71
C VAL A 3 -13.60 -11.84 37.20
N THR A 4 -14.41 -12.76 36.67
CA THR A 4 -14.42 -13.10 35.24
C THR A 4 -14.98 -11.96 34.39
N ILE A 5 -15.97 -11.21 34.91
CA ILE A 5 -16.53 -10.03 34.23
C ILE A 5 -15.48 -8.90 34.19
N LEU A 6 -14.81 -8.64 35.32
CA LEU A 6 -13.72 -7.65 35.39
C LEU A 6 -12.58 -7.96 34.42
N TRP A 7 -12.17 -9.23 34.34
CA TRP A 7 -11.11 -9.66 33.42
C TRP A 7 -11.45 -9.43 31.95
N ASN A 8 -12.69 -9.79 31.56
CA ASN A 8 -13.18 -9.56 30.21
C ASN A 8 -13.24 -8.07 29.86
N LEU A 9 -13.67 -7.20 30.80
CA LEU A 9 -13.71 -5.75 30.60
C LEU A 9 -12.32 -5.15 30.40
N THR A 10 -11.31 -5.60 31.16
CA THR A 10 -9.93 -5.15 30.97
C THR A 10 -9.36 -5.59 29.62
N ILE A 11 -9.65 -6.81 29.17
CA ILE A 11 -9.18 -7.31 27.87
C ILE A 11 -9.83 -6.53 26.73
N THR A 12 -11.15 -6.29 26.79
CA THR A 12 -11.85 -5.54 25.74
C THR A 12 -11.40 -4.09 25.69
N ALA A 13 -11.23 -3.42 26.84
CA ALA A 13 -10.72 -2.04 26.90
C ALA A 13 -9.29 -1.93 26.33
N GLY A 14 -8.42 -2.90 26.64
CA GLY A 14 -7.07 -2.97 26.08
C GLY A 14 -7.08 -3.15 24.56
N PHE A 15 -7.92 -4.07 24.05
CA PHE A 15 -8.08 -4.30 22.62
C PHE A 15 -8.59 -3.06 21.89
N ILE A 16 -9.61 -2.38 22.43
CA ILE A 16 -10.15 -1.14 21.87
C ILE A 16 -9.06 -0.06 21.82
N SER A 17 -8.29 0.09 22.88
CA SER A 17 -7.19 1.07 22.94
C SER A 17 -6.14 0.81 21.87
N CYS A 18 -5.74 -0.44 21.66
CA CYS A 18 -4.82 -0.82 20.58
C CYS A 18 -5.39 -0.51 19.19
N VAL A 19 -6.68 -0.77 18.96
CA VAL A 19 -7.34 -0.45 17.69
C VAL A 19 -7.39 1.05 17.46
N VAL A 20 -7.71 1.85 18.49
CA VAL A 20 -7.75 3.32 18.39
C VAL A 20 -6.36 3.89 18.12
N ILE A 21 -5.32 3.41 18.81
CA ILE A 21 -3.94 3.86 18.57
C ILE A 21 -3.49 3.47 17.16
N ALA A 22 -3.78 2.25 16.71
CA ALA A 22 -3.45 1.82 15.35
C ALA A 22 -4.18 2.65 14.29
N ALA A 23 -5.47 2.94 14.51
CA ALA A 23 -6.25 3.81 13.64
C ALA A 23 -5.67 5.24 13.65
N TRP A 24 -5.33 5.78 14.82
CA TRP A 24 -4.72 7.11 14.92
C TRP A 24 -3.39 7.16 14.18
N ILE A 25 -2.48 6.19 14.36
CA ILE A 25 -1.22 6.15 13.60
C ILE A 25 -1.48 6.01 12.09
N TRP A 26 -2.52 5.29 11.71
CA TRP A 26 -2.89 5.11 10.30
C TRP A 26 -3.52 6.37 9.70
N PHE A 27 -4.30 7.14 10.45
CA PHE A 27 -5.05 8.29 9.95
C PHE A 27 -4.46 9.65 10.37
N HIS A 28 -3.42 9.66 11.21
CA HIS A 28 -2.75 10.89 11.61
C HIS A 28 -1.67 11.25 10.60
N PHE A 29 -1.79 12.48 10.11
CA PHE A 29 -1.15 12.99 8.91
C PHE A 29 -0.41 14.27 9.29
N PRO A 30 0.94 14.28 9.30
CA PRO A 30 1.71 15.48 9.59
C PRO A 30 1.50 16.56 8.52
N ASP A 31 1.48 17.83 8.91
CA ASP A 31 1.45 18.96 7.96
C ASP A 31 2.70 18.97 7.07
N ARG A 32 2.54 18.79 5.75
CA ARG A 32 3.64 18.82 4.76
C ARG A 32 3.35 19.75 3.61
N THR A 33 4.36 20.50 3.17
CA THR A 33 4.25 21.39 2.00
C THR A 33 4.68 20.69 0.71
N ALA A 34 4.25 21.18 -0.45
CA ALA A 34 4.61 20.62 -1.75
C ALA A 34 6.14 20.47 -1.96
N ASP A 35 6.94 21.35 -1.37
CA ASP A 35 8.40 21.31 -1.50
C ASP A 35 9.00 20.17 -0.64
N ASP A 36 8.39 19.84 0.50
CA ASP A 36 8.82 18.73 1.36
C ASP A 36 8.36 17.37 0.81
N VAL A 37 7.22 17.32 0.14
CA VAL A 37 6.54 16.07 -0.28
C VAL A 37 7.44 15.20 -1.14
N VAL A 38 8.14 15.80 -2.10
CA VAL A 38 8.98 15.07 -3.07
C VAL A 38 10.09 14.30 -2.38
N ASP A 39 10.69 14.87 -1.33
CA ASP A 39 11.78 14.26 -0.55
C ASP A 39 11.32 13.04 0.27
N PHE A 40 10.02 13.00 0.62
CA PHE A 40 9.43 11.89 1.38
C PHE A 40 8.88 10.77 0.51
N LEU A 41 8.82 10.94 -0.82
CA LEU A 41 8.34 9.89 -1.73
C LEU A 41 9.41 8.81 -1.94
N LEU A 42 8.98 7.55 -1.90
CA LEU A 42 9.84 6.40 -2.12
C LEU A 42 9.66 5.88 -3.55
N PRO A 43 10.74 5.64 -4.32
CA PRO A 43 10.63 5.21 -5.71
C PRO A 43 9.93 3.85 -5.86
N VAL A 44 8.93 3.81 -6.75
CA VAL A 44 8.16 2.61 -7.11
C VAL A 44 8.33 2.33 -8.60
N ASP A 45 9.00 1.22 -8.90
CA ASP A 45 9.18 0.74 -10.28
C ASP A 45 7.99 -0.09 -10.71
N LEU A 46 7.03 0.53 -11.41
CA LEU A 46 5.79 -0.11 -11.82
C LEU A 46 5.99 -1.25 -12.82
N GLU A 47 6.98 -1.15 -13.71
CA GLU A 47 7.31 -2.21 -14.65
C GLU A 47 7.79 -3.48 -13.93
N LYS A 48 8.64 -3.32 -12.89
CA LYS A 48 9.04 -4.44 -12.03
C LYS A 48 7.87 -5.01 -11.26
N VAL A 49 6.96 -4.17 -10.78
CA VAL A 49 5.75 -4.65 -10.09
C VAL A 49 4.87 -5.46 -11.04
N GLU A 50 4.62 -4.96 -12.24
CA GLU A 50 3.84 -5.67 -13.26
C GLU A 50 4.47 -7.02 -13.62
N THR A 51 5.79 -7.03 -13.84
CA THR A 51 6.55 -8.27 -14.09
C THR A 51 6.43 -9.26 -12.93
N LEU A 52 6.41 -8.78 -11.68
CA LEU A 52 6.23 -9.64 -10.51
C LEU A 52 4.84 -10.25 -10.42
N LEU A 53 3.82 -9.55 -10.93
CA LEU A 53 2.43 -9.99 -10.92
C LEU A 53 2.04 -10.79 -12.17
N ASP A 54 2.93 -10.92 -13.16
CA ASP A 54 2.66 -11.66 -14.39
C ASP A 54 2.46 -13.17 -14.13
N ALA A 55 1.30 -13.68 -14.56
CA ALA A 55 0.95 -15.09 -14.48
C ALA A 55 1.82 -15.96 -15.39
N THR A 56 2.26 -15.44 -16.54
CA THR A 56 3.07 -16.19 -17.51
C THR A 56 4.42 -16.53 -16.93
N THR A 57 5.09 -15.51 -16.37
CA THR A 57 6.37 -15.66 -15.65
C THR A 57 6.25 -16.65 -14.49
N GLU A 58 5.17 -16.59 -13.70
CA GLU A 58 4.96 -17.55 -12.62
C GLU A 58 4.74 -18.98 -13.12
N ASN A 59 3.99 -19.16 -14.21
CA ASN A 59 3.76 -20.47 -14.82
C ASN A 59 5.08 -21.08 -15.33
N HIS A 60 5.94 -20.29 -15.99
CA HIS A 60 7.26 -20.75 -16.42
C HIS A 60 8.11 -21.20 -15.22
N LEU A 61 8.19 -20.37 -14.17
CA LEU A 61 8.91 -20.74 -12.94
C LEU A 61 8.39 -22.03 -12.30
N ARG A 62 7.08 -22.29 -12.41
CA ARG A 62 6.45 -23.50 -11.87
C ARG A 62 6.79 -24.75 -12.68
N CYS A 63 6.99 -24.61 -13.99
CA CYS A 63 7.38 -25.69 -14.89
C CYS A 63 8.89 -26.00 -14.81
N ASP A 64 9.72 -24.96 -14.70
CA ASP A 64 11.18 -25.09 -14.78
C ASP A 64 11.82 -25.54 -13.46
N LEU A 65 11.18 -25.24 -12.32
CA LEU A 65 11.74 -25.48 -10.99
C LEU A 65 11.12 -26.69 -10.30
N SER A 66 11.91 -27.35 -9.45
CA SER A 66 11.37 -28.30 -8.49
C SER A 66 10.37 -27.60 -7.57
N ARG A 67 9.39 -28.35 -7.02
CA ARG A 67 8.40 -27.78 -6.07
C ARG A 67 9.04 -27.02 -4.90
N ARG A 68 10.19 -27.49 -4.42
CA ARG A 68 10.94 -26.87 -3.32
C ARG A 68 11.58 -25.56 -3.76
N ASP A 69 12.19 -25.53 -4.94
CA ASP A 69 12.88 -24.35 -5.45
C ASP A 69 11.89 -23.29 -5.90
N PHE A 70 10.76 -23.69 -6.49
CA PHE A 70 9.64 -22.80 -6.77
C PHE A 70 9.14 -22.11 -5.50
N ARG A 71 8.90 -22.85 -4.41
CA ARG A 71 8.44 -22.25 -3.13
C ARG A 71 9.45 -21.25 -2.55
N LYS A 72 10.75 -21.58 -2.60
CA LYS A 72 11.81 -20.65 -2.16
C LYS A 72 11.83 -19.39 -3.01
N MET A 73 11.71 -19.53 -4.33
CA MET A 73 11.65 -18.39 -5.24
C MET A 73 10.39 -17.55 -5.00
N GLN A 74 9.23 -18.19 -4.83
CA GLN A 74 7.97 -17.51 -4.59
C GLN A 74 7.99 -16.72 -3.28
N ARG A 75 8.62 -17.23 -2.22
CA ARG A 75 8.83 -16.47 -0.98
C ARG A 75 9.68 -15.20 -1.20
N LYS A 76 10.74 -15.28 -2.01
CA LYS A 76 11.55 -14.10 -2.37
C LYS A 76 10.71 -13.08 -3.14
N ARG A 77 9.93 -13.53 -4.13
CA ARG A 77 9.00 -12.67 -4.89
C ARG A 77 7.96 -12.01 -3.97
N ILE A 78 7.37 -12.77 -3.03
CA ILE A 78 6.43 -12.23 -2.03
C ILE A 78 7.09 -11.16 -1.16
N HIS A 79 8.30 -11.40 -0.65
CA HIS A 79 9.03 -10.40 0.14
C HIS A 79 9.30 -9.12 -0.65
N LEU A 80 9.72 -9.27 -1.91
CA LEU A 80 9.93 -8.13 -2.81
C LEU A 80 8.63 -7.37 -3.05
N TYR A 81 7.52 -8.08 -3.28
CA TYR A 81 6.22 -7.45 -3.49
C TYR A 81 5.71 -6.73 -2.23
N VAL A 82 5.91 -7.29 -1.04
CA VAL A 82 5.63 -6.61 0.23
C VAL A 82 6.39 -5.28 0.33
N ALA A 83 7.65 -5.23 -0.11
CA ALA A 83 8.42 -3.99 -0.11
C ALA A 83 7.82 -2.94 -1.06
N PHE A 84 7.35 -3.34 -2.24
CA PHE A 84 6.67 -2.44 -3.17
C PHE A 84 5.35 -1.91 -2.61
N VAL A 85 4.49 -2.80 -2.08
CA VAL A 85 3.21 -2.42 -1.47
C VAL A 85 3.41 -1.48 -0.29
N HIS A 86 4.47 -1.68 0.51
CA HIS A 86 4.82 -0.76 1.59
C HIS A 86 5.18 0.64 1.06
N ARG A 87 5.97 0.73 -0.02
CA ARG A 87 6.30 2.03 -0.64
C ARG A 87 5.07 2.72 -1.21
N MET A 88 4.19 1.97 -1.88
CA MET A 88 2.93 2.50 -2.39
C MET A 88 2.06 3.08 -1.26
N ALA A 89 1.92 2.35 -0.15
CA ALA A 89 1.19 2.81 1.03
C ALA A 89 1.81 4.05 1.68
N HIS A 90 3.14 4.12 1.73
CA HIS A 90 3.89 5.26 2.26
C HIS A 90 3.67 6.49 1.39
N ASN A 91 3.86 6.38 0.07
CA ASN A 91 3.65 7.50 -0.86
C ASN A 91 2.20 8.00 -0.80
N ALA A 92 1.23 7.09 -0.75
CA ALA A 92 -0.17 7.47 -0.60
C ALA A 92 -0.45 8.23 0.71
N ALA A 93 0.20 7.87 1.81
CA ALA A 93 0.08 8.63 3.06
C ALA A 93 0.67 10.04 2.92
N VAL A 94 1.88 10.16 2.36
CA VAL A 94 2.53 11.46 2.10
C VAL A 94 1.66 12.35 1.20
N LEU A 95 1.02 11.80 0.17
CA LEU A 95 0.15 12.55 -0.73
C LEU A 95 -1.17 12.97 -0.07
N ILE A 96 -1.72 12.19 0.85
CA ILE A 96 -2.89 12.60 1.65
C ILE A 96 -2.54 13.79 2.53
N ASP A 97 -1.37 13.76 3.19
CA ASP A 97 -0.91 14.86 4.05
C ASP A 97 -0.88 16.18 3.29
N TRP A 98 -0.27 16.13 2.10
CA TRP A 98 -0.18 17.27 1.22
C TRP A 98 -1.53 17.74 0.72
N ALA A 99 -2.37 16.83 0.23
CA ALA A 99 -3.71 17.13 -0.24
C ALA A 99 -4.55 17.84 0.84
N ASN A 100 -4.53 17.36 2.08
CA ASN A 100 -5.25 17.99 3.18
C ASN A 100 -4.83 19.46 3.36
N ARG A 101 -3.53 19.73 3.29
CA ARG A 101 -3.01 21.09 3.44
C ARG A 101 -3.42 22.01 2.30
N GLU A 102 -3.38 21.53 1.06
CA GLU A 102 -3.80 22.33 -0.09
C GLU A 102 -5.31 22.59 -0.09
N ALA A 103 -6.11 21.63 0.39
CA ALA A 103 -7.55 21.81 0.56
C ALA A 103 -7.92 22.92 1.56
N GLU A 104 -7.04 23.23 2.53
CA GLU A 104 -7.23 24.32 3.50
C GLU A 104 -6.77 25.70 2.96
N GLY A 105 -6.06 25.73 1.82
CA GLY A 105 -5.38 26.92 1.28
C GLY A 105 -6.27 27.99 0.66
N GLY A 106 -7.58 27.76 0.54
CA GLY A 106 -8.58 28.75 0.09
C GLY A 106 -8.77 28.89 -1.42
N ASP A 107 -8.05 28.11 -2.24
CA ASP A 107 -8.31 27.98 -3.68
C ASP A 107 -9.27 26.81 -3.94
N GLU A 108 -10.45 27.11 -4.49
CA GLU A 108 -11.49 26.11 -4.77
C GLU A 108 -11.05 25.06 -5.80
N GLN A 109 -10.22 25.42 -6.78
CA GLN A 109 -9.76 24.49 -7.81
C GLN A 109 -8.71 23.53 -7.25
N ALA A 110 -7.74 24.06 -6.49
CA ALA A 110 -6.76 23.24 -5.78
C ALA A 110 -7.42 22.33 -4.74
N ALA A 111 -8.43 22.82 -4.01
CA ALA A 111 -9.17 22.01 -3.04
C ALA A 111 -9.93 20.84 -3.70
N MET A 112 -10.51 21.05 -4.88
CA MET A 112 -11.18 19.98 -5.63
C MET A 112 -10.19 18.88 -6.03
N LEU A 113 -9.06 19.26 -6.62
CA LEU A 113 -7.99 18.33 -7.03
C LEU A 113 -7.37 17.61 -5.82
N ALA A 114 -7.22 18.31 -4.69
CA ALA A 114 -6.75 17.73 -3.44
C ALA A 114 -7.72 16.67 -2.90
N HIS A 115 -9.03 16.92 -2.94
CA HIS A 115 -10.02 15.92 -2.53
C HIS A 115 -10.02 14.68 -3.44
N GLU A 116 -9.86 14.85 -4.76
CA GLU A 116 -9.72 13.73 -5.69
C GLU A 116 -8.46 12.91 -5.39
N LEU A 117 -7.32 13.59 -5.19
CA LEU A 117 -6.06 12.95 -4.81
C LEU A 117 -6.20 12.16 -3.50
N GLN A 118 -6.86 12.74 -2.49
CA GLN A 118 -7.11 12.09 -1.20
C GLN A 118 -7.94 10.81 -1.37
N GLN A 119 -9.01 10.85 -2.15
CA GLN A 119 -9.87 9.68 -2.39
C GLN A 119 -9.10 8.53 -3.02
N ILE A 120 -8.32 8.80 -4.07
CA ILE A 120 -7.50 7.80 -4.76
C ILE A 120 -6.41 7.26 -3.83
N ALA A 121 -5.77 8.13 -3.04
CA ALA A 121 -4.75 7.71 -2.09
C ALA A 121 -5.31 6.79 -1.00
N VAL A 122 -6.52 7.05 -0.50
CA VAL A 122 -7.22 6.15 0.44
C VAL A 122 -7.47 4.78 -0.20
N GLU A 123 -7.85 4.74 -1.47
CA GLU A 123 -8.03 3.49 -2.23
C GLU A 123 -6.73 2.67 -2.29
N VAL A 124 -5.60 3.32 -2.60
CA VAL A 124 -4.27 2.69 -2.61
C VAL A 124 -3.88 2.18 -1.22
N ARG A 125 -4.21 2.91 -0.15
CA ARG A 125 -3.93 2.47 1.22
C ARG A 125 -4.78 1.27 1.65
N LEU A 126 -6.06 1.25 1.26
CA LEU A 126 -6.94 0.10 1.48
C LEU A 126 -6.42 -1.14 0.75
N TYR A 127 -6.09 -0.99 -0.54
CA TYR A 127 -5.45 -2.05 -1.32
C TYR A 127 -4.18 -2.55 -0.64
N SER A 128 -3.30 -1.63 -0.22
CA SER A 128 -2.02 -1.97 0.38
C SER A 128 -2.18 -2.68 1.72
N LEU A 129 -3.15 -2.26 2.54
CA LEU A 129 -3.46 -2.91 3.82
C LEU A 129 -3.93 -4.36 3.61
N LEU A 130 -4.92 -4.56 2.73
CA LEU A 130 -5.48 -5.89 2.45
C LEU A 130 -4.42 -6.81 1.83
N THR A 131 -3.65 -6.28 0.88
CA THR A 131 -2.57 -7.01 0.22
C THR A 131 -1.48 -7.40 1.22
N MET A 132 -1.04 -6.46 2.07
CA MET A 132 -0.01 -6.73 3.05
C MET A 132 -0.47 -7.73 4.13
N MET A 133 -1.74 -7.70 4.54
CA MET A 133 -2.33 -8.74 5.39
C MET A 133 -2.29 -10.12 4.71
N LYS A 134 -2.76 -10.21 3.46
CA LYS A 134 -2.78 -11.45 2.66
C LYS A 134 -1.37 -12.03 2.47
N LEU A 135 -0.40 -11.21 2.08
CA LEU A 135 0.99 -11.62 1.88
C LEU A 135 1.67 -12.04 3.18
N ARG A 136 1.45 -11.32 4.29
CA ARG A 136 2.02 -11.71 5.60
C ARG A 136 1.42 -13.01 6.10
N LEU A 137 0.12 -13.23 5.91
CA LEU A 137 -0.53 -14.50 6.23
C LEU A 137 0.10 -15.66 5.43
N TRP A 138 0.35 -15.46 4.14
CA TRP A 138 1.06 -16.43 3.30
C TRP A 138 2.48 -16.72 3.79
N LEU A 139 3.21 -15.71 4.30
CA LEU A 139 4.55 -15.92 4.85
C LEU A 139 4.55 -16.64 6.21
N LEU A 140 3.55 -16.34 7.05
CA LEU A 140 3.37 -16.91 8.40
C LEU A 140 2.96 -18.39 8.35
N ILE A 141 2.06 -18.74 7.43
CA ILE A 141 1.74 -20.13 7.13
C ILE A 141 3.01 -20.74 6.52
N ARG A 142 3.84 -21.40 7.34
CA ARG A 142 5.14 -21.97 6.94
C ARG A 142 4.95 -22.98 5.80
N LEU A 143 5.01 -22.49 4.56
CA LEU A 143 4.95 -23.29 3.33
C LEU A 143 6.02 -24.39 3.26
N ASP A 144 7.08 -24.31 4.05
CA ASP A 144 8.09 -25.37 4.14
C ASP A 144 7.61 -26.60 4.93
N SER A 145 6.71 -26.42 5.90
CA SER A 145 6.24 -27.50 6.77
C SER A 145 5.01 -28.22 6.21
N TRP A 146 4.22 -27.55 5.36
CA TRP A 146 2.98 -28.10 4.80
C TRP A 146 3.07 -28.23 3.27
N GLN A 147 3.64 -29.35 2.79
CA GLN A 147 3.74 -29.65 1.35
C GLN A 147 2.38 -29.87 0.68
N VAL A 148 1.30 -30.02 1.46
CA VAL A 148 -0.06 -30.30 0.97
C VAL A 148 -0.77 -29.05 0.42
N LEU A 149 -0.43 -27.86 0.90
CA LEU A 149 -1.07 -26.62 0.44
C LEU A 149 -0.46 -26.15 -0.90
N PRO A 150 -1.26 -25.66 -1.85
CA PRO A 150 -0.74 -25.05 -3.07
C PRO A 150 0.15 -23.85 -2.73
N ALA A 151 1.17 -23.62 -3.54
CA ALA A 151 1.98 -22.42 -3.38
C ALA A 151 1.13 -21.18 -3.74
N PRO A 152 1.17 -20.10 -2.94
CA PRO A 152 0.41 -18.89 -3.22
C PRO A 152 0.83 -18.27 -4.54
N SER A 153 -0.13 -17.75 -5.29
CA SER A 153 0.14 -17.07 -6.57
C SER A 153 0.16 -15.56 -6.39
N LEU A 154 1.20 -14.91 -6.90
CA LEU A 154 1.27 -13.45 -6.84
C LEU A 154 0.32 -12.78 -7.82
N TYR A 155 -0.10 -13.48 -8.87
CA TYR A 155 -1.12 -12.98 -9.79
C TYR A 155 -2.43 -12.62 -9.05
N GLU A 156 -2.80 -13.41 -8.03
CA GLU A 156 -4.02 -13.19 -7.23
C GLU A 156 -3.99 -11.93 -6.34
N VAL A 157 -2.86 -11.24 -6.24
CA VAL A 157 -2.79 -9.96 -5.52
C VAL A 157 -2.80 -8.76 -6.46
N ARG A 158 -2.89 -8.97 -7.78
CA ARG A 158 -3.14 -7.89 -8.74
C ARG A 158 -4.46 -7.16 -8.43
N GLU A 159 -5.47 -7.92 -8.04
CA GLU A 159 -6.75 -7.42 -7.57
C GLU A 159 -7.01 -7.94 -6.15
N VAL A 160 -7.26 -7.04 -5.20
CA VAL A 160 -7.59 -7.41 -3.82
C VAL A 160 -8.78 -6.58 -3.36
N GLY A 161 -9.86 -7.25 -2.97
CA GLY A 161 -11.07 -6.58 -2.50
C GLY A 161 -11.78 -5.76 -3.58
N GLY A 162 -11.65 -6.13 -4.86
CA GLY A 162 -12.19 -5.38 -6.00
C GLY A 162 -11.31 -4.19 -6.44
N ILE A 163 -10.15 -4.01 -5.82
CA ILE A 163 -9.23 -2.91 -6.12
C ILE A 163 -8.04 -3.44 -6.92
N LEU A 164 -7.83 -2.87 -8.11
CA LEU A 164 -6.68 -3.15 -8.97
C LEU A 164 -5.49 -2.31 -8.54
N GLY A 165 -4.56 -2.90 -7.79
CA GLY A 165 -3.50 -2.16 -7.10
C GLY A 165 -2.63 -1.28 -8.00
N LEU A 166 -2.22 -1.81 -9.16
CA LEU A 166 -1.41 -1.08 -10.14
C LEU A 166 -2.17 0.09 -10.77
N GLU A 167 -3.43 -0.13 -11.14
CA GLU A 167 -4.28 0.91 -11.75
C GLU A 167 -4.62 2.01 -10.75
N SER A 168 -4.95 1.66 -9.50
CA SER A 168 -5.20 2.64 -8.45
C SER A 168 -3.93 3.46 -8.14
N TYR A 169 -2.75 2.84 -8.21
CA TYR A 169 -1.50 3.57 -8.04
C TYR A 169 -1.19 4.49 -9.24
N ASP A 170 -1.43 4.05 -10.48
CA ASP A 170 -1.25 4.90 -11.65
C ASP A 170 -2.18 6.13 -11.65
N ARG A 171 -3.44 5.93 -11.24
CA ARG A 171 -4.39 7.03 -11.00
C ARG A 171 -3.89 7.98 -9.91
N LEU A 172 -3.27 7.46 -8.85
CA LEU A 172 -2.68 8.27 -7.78
C LEU A 172 -1.56 9.17 -8.32
N LYS A 173 -0.67 8.62 -9.17
CA LYS A 173 0.40 9.39 -9.82
C LYS A 173 -0.16 10.51 -10.69
N THR A 174 -1.19 10.19 -11.46
CA THR A 174 -1.85 11.12 -12.38
C THR A 174 -2.51 12.27 -11.61
N ALA A 175 -3.28 11.96 -10.55
CA ALA A 175 -3.91 12.97 -9.71
C ALA A 175 -2.89 13.87 -8.98
N ALA A 176 -1.81 13.28 -8.46
CA ALA A 176 -0.73 14.05 -7.83
C ALA A 176 -0.06 14.99 -8.82
N SER A 177 0.16 14.53 -10.05
CA SER A 177 0.76 15.32 -11.13
C SER A 177 -0.12 16.53 -11.48
N PHE A 178 -1.44 16.34 -11.60
CA PHE A 178 -2.37 17.45 -11.88
C PHE A 178 -2.36 18.51 -10.79
N LEU A 179 -2.41 18.10 -9.52
CA LEU A 179 -2.36 19.04 -8.40
C LEU A 179 -1.01 19.80 -8.34
N PHE A 180 0.11 19.15 -8.66
CA PHE A 180 1.42 19.82 -8.75
C PHE A 180 1.50 20.84 -9.89
N MET A 181 0.90 20.51 -11.05
CA MET A 181 0.84 21.42 -12.20
C MET A 181 0.02 22.67 -11.88
N GLU A 182 -1.16 22.50 -11.27
CA GLU A 182 -2.04 23.63 -10.89
C GLU A 182 -1.31 24.59 -9.94
N MET A 183 -0.57 24.05 -8.98
CA MET A 183 0.16 24.83 -7.98
C MET A 183 1.45 25.51 -8.53
N GLY A 184 1.82 25.26 -9.80
CA GLY A 184 2.99 25.87 -10.45
C GLY A 184 4.32 25.55 -9.76
N LYS A 185 4.42 24.40 -9.09
CA LYS A 185 5.58 24.04 -8.24
C LYS A 185 6.78 23.60 -9.09
N ARG A 186 7.99 24.00 -8.66
CA ARG A 186 9.24 23.78 -9.42
C ARG A 186 9.72 22.32 -9.47
N ASN A 187 9.25 21.45 -8.58
CA ASN A 187 9.77 20.10 -8.39
C ASN A 187 8.96 19.02 -9.12
N PHE A 188 8.24 19.38 -10.19
CA PHE A 188 7.37 18.47 -10.93
C PHE A 188 8.12 17.25 -11.52
N ASP A 189 9.32 17.48 -12.07
CA ASP A 189 10.12 16.41 -12.68
C ASP A 189 10.65 15.40 -11.64
N GLU A 190 10.97 15.87 -10.44
CA GLU A 190 11.42 15.02 -9.33
C GLU A 190 10.27 14.19 -8.76
N LEU A 191 9.04 14.73 -8.75
CA LEU A 191 7.84 13.98 -8.38
C LEU A 191 7.58 12.81 -9.33
N LEU A 192 7.67 13.04 -10.65
CA LEU A 192 7.50 11.97 -11.64
C LEU A 192 8.57 10.89 -11.55
N HIS A 193 9.76 11.23 -11.04
CA HIS A 193 10.83 10.25 -10.85
C HIS A 193 10.60 9.36 -9.62
N ASN A 194 10.01 9.92 -8.55
CA ASN A 194 9.83 9.21 -7.28
C ASN A 194 8.50 8.43 -7.18
N LEU A 195 7.52 8.75 -8.02
CA LEU A 195 6.27 8.00 -8.17
C LEU A 195 6.38 7.02 -9.33
#